data_AF-A0A2N2CAS9-F1
#
_entry.id   AF-A0A2N2CAS9-F1
#
_cell.length_a   1.000
_cell.length_b   1.000
_cell.length_c   1.000
_cell.angle_alpha   90.00
_cell.angle_beta   90.00
_cell.angle_gamma   90.00
#
_symmetry.space_group_name_H-M   'P 1'
#
loop_
_entity.id
_entity.type
_entity.pdbx_description
1 polymer ?
#
loop_
_entity_poly.entity_id
_entity_poly.type
_entity_poly.pdbx_seq_one_letter_code
_entity_poly.pdbx_strand_id
1 'polypeptide(L)'
;MFRRKKTVSDGEIALELVVKTPGNKEKNWVASNIYDIRRLEDKKVVGRCDIRFGMNPDLYYMGNIGYAIYPPYRGQRYAAKATKLLFEIARANKMKEIIITCNPDNFASRRTCELAGCLLKEIVDVPAGHELIEQEEYSKCIYVKSLV
;
A
#
# COMPACT_ATOMS: atom_id res chain seq x y z
N MET A 1 -16.78 28.30 -2.51
CA MET A 1 -16.86 27.19 -1.53
C MET A 1 -15.64 26.29 -1.72
N PHE A 2 -14.55 26.53 -0.98
CA PHE A 2 -13.35 25.70 -1.07
C PHE A 2 -13.65 24.35 -0.41
N ARG A 3 -13.85 23.32 -1.23
CA ARG A 3 -14.01 21.95 -0.76
C ARG A 3 -12.68 21.53 -0.13
N ARG A 4 -12.56 21.60 1.20
CA ARG A 4 -11.39 21.09 1.95
C ARG A 4 -11.10 19.69 1.43
N LYS A 5 -9.93 19.50 0.79
CA LYS A 5 -9.44 18.14 0.49
C LYS A 5 -9.42 17.40 1.83
N LYS A 6 -10.15 16.29 1.91
CA LYS A 6 -10.17 15.45 3.11
C LYS A 6 -8.78 14.83 3.25
N THR A 7 -7.92 15.47 4.03
CA THR A 7 -6.60 14.95 4.36
C THR A 7 -6.77 13.81 5.35
N VAL A 8 -6.20 12.65 5.05
CA VAL A 8 -6.21 11.47 5.92
C VAL A 8 -4.91 11.50 6.74
N SER A 9 -5.01 11.48 8.06
CA SER A 9 -3.91 11.78 8.98
C SER A 9 -4.05 11.05 10.31
N ASP A 10 -2.93 10.65 10.91
CA ASP A 10 -2.86 10.09 12.28
C ASP A 10 -2.35 11.09 13.32
N GLY A 11 -2.14 12.35 12.94
CA GLY A 11 -1.60 13.40 13.81
C GLY A 11 -0.08 13.58 13.71
N GLU A 12 0.65 12.62 13.14
CA GLU A 12 2.10 12.74 12.87
C GLU A 12 2.39 12.82 11.38
N ILE A 13 1.70 12.01 10.57
CA ILE A 13 1.76 12.04 9.12
C ILE A 13 0.38 12.28 8.50
N ALA A 14 0.39 12.86 7.31
CA ALA A 14 -0.77 12.98 6.44
C ALA A 14 -0.48 12.37 5.07
N LEU A 15 -1.50 11.77 4.47
CA LEU A 15 -1.47 11.33 3.08
C LEU A 15 -2.01 12.43 2.18
N GLU A 16 -1.14 12.96 1.32
CA GLU A 16 -1.49 13.98 0.35
C GLU A 16 -1.61 13.37 -1.03
N LEU A 17 -2.82 13.41 -1.59
CA LEU A 17 -3.11 12.85 -2.91
C LEU A 17 -2.31 13.57 -4.00
N VAL A 18 -1.49 12.82 -4.73
CA VAL A 18 -0.67 13.28 -5.85
C VAL A 18 -1.36 12.97 -7.17
N VAL A 19 -1.78 11.72 -7.37
CA VAL A 19 -2.40 11.25 -8.62
C VAL A 19 -3.58 10.33 -8.32
N LYS A 20 -4.62 10.43 -9.17
CA LYS A 20 -5.66 9.42 -9.31
C LYS A 20 -5.62 8.87 -10.74
N THR A 21 -5.54 7.55 -10.85
CA THR A 21 -5.55 6.85 -12.12
C THR A 21 -6.83 6.01 -12.20
N PRO A 22 -7.71 6.22 -13.18
CA PRO A 22 -8.86 5.35 -13.38
C PRO A 22 -8.40 3.95 -13.79
N GLY A 23 -9.20 2.94 -13.48
CA GLY A 23 -8.95 1.58 -13.98
C GLY A 23 -9.15 1.50 -15.49
N ASN A 24 -8.51 0.52 -16.12
CA ASN A 24 -8.64 0.24 -17.54
C ASN A 24 -8.91 -1.27 -17.72
N LYS A 25 -10.13 -1.62 -18.15
CA LYS A 25 -10.54 -3.02 -18.30
C LYS A 25 -9.78 -3.75 -19.40
N GLU A 26 -9.50 -3.09 -20.52
CA GLU A 26 -8.78 -3.70 -21.66
C GLU A 26 -7.35 -4.10 -21.27
N LYS A 27 -6.73 -3.34 -20.35
CA LYS A 27 -5.39 -3.60 -19.83
C LYS A 27 -5.38 -4.36 -18.49
N ASN A 28 -6.54 -4.84 -18.03
CA ASN A 28 -6.71 -5.46 -16.72
C ASN A 28 -6.24 -4.59 -15.53
N TRP A 29 -6.25 -3.26 -15.66
CA TRP A 29 -5.82 -2.34 -14.61
C TRP A 29 -6.97 -1.94 -13.70
N VAL A 30 -6.74 -1.98 -12.38
CA VAL A 30 -7.66 -1.40 -11.41
C VAL A 30 -7.38 0.09 -11.20
N ALA A 31 -8.37 0.83 -10.68
CA ALA A 31 -8.14 2.22 -10.31
C ALA A 31 -7.11 2.32 -9.19
N SER A 32 -6.27 3.35 -9.21
CA SER A 32 -5.25 3.55 -8.18
C SER A 32 -5.07 5.01 -7.80
N ASN A 33 -4.64 5.25 -6.57
CA ASN A 33 -4.27 6.57 -6.10
C ASN A 33 -2.85 6.53 -5.54
N ILE A 34 -2.08 7.57 -5.82
CA ILE A 34 -0.72 7.77 -5.28
C ILE A 34 -0.75 8.96 -4.32
N TYR A 35 -0.07 8.80 -3.19
CA TYR A 35 0.02 9.79 -2.12
C TYR A 35 1.47 10.06 -1.76
N ASP A 36 1.78 11.32 -1.48
CA ASP A 36 2.95 11.70 -0.70
C ASP A 36 2.63 11.47 0.78
N ILE A 37 3.59 10.88 1.51
CA ILE A 37 3.55 10.76 2.96
C ILE A 37 4.22 12.01 3.51
N ARG A 38 3.43 12.94 4.06
CA ARG A 38 3.95 14.20 4.62
C ARG A 38 3.98 14.16 6.14
N ARG A 39 5.15 14.40 6.72
CA ARG A 39 5.29 14.62 8.16
C ARG A 39 4.74 15.98 8.55
N LEU A 40 3.90 16.02 9.57
CA LEU A 40 3.17 17.24 9.93
C LEU A 40 4.02 18.27 10.68
N GLU A 41 5.00 17.82 11.45
CA GLU A 41 5.89 18.66 12.25
C GLU A 41 6.67 19.66 11.38
N ASP A 42 7.30 19.20 10.30
CA ASP A 42 8.18 20.01 9.45
C ASP A 42 7.77 20.05 7.98
N LYS A 43 6.58 19.52 7.65
CA LYS A 43 5.98 19.49 6.31
C LYS A 43 6.83 18.75 5.25
N LYS A 44 7.83 17.96 5.65
CA LYS A 44 8.66 17.21 4.70
C LYS A 44 7.91 15.99 4.15
N VAL A 45 8.14 15.72 2.85
CA VAL A 45 7.74 14.44 2.25
C VAL A 45 8.74 13.38 2.69
N VAL A 46 8.28 12.41 3.46
CA VAL A 46 9.13 11.35 4.03
C VAL A 46 9.08 10.05 3.21
N GLY A 47 8.16 9.96 2.26
CA GLY A 47 8.01 8.83 1.37
C GLY A 47 6.78 8.97 0.49
N ARG A 48 6.46 7.88 -0.22
CA ARG A 48 5.25 7.74 -1.02
C ARG A 48 4.55 6.42 -0.71
N CYS A 49 3.26 6.40 -0.93
CA CYS A 49 2.48 5.18 -0.92
C CYS A 49 1.34 5.26 -1.94
N ASP A 50 0.85 4.10 -2.32
CA ASP A 50 -0.23 3.97 -3.28
C ASP A 50 -1.21 2.89 -2.84
N ILE A 51 -2.44 3.02 -3.34
CA ILE A 51 -3.50 2.04 -3.14
C ILE A 51 -4.18 1.76 -4.47
N ARG A 52 -4.43 0.47 -4.73
CA ARG A 52 -5.10 -0.09 -5.90
C ARG A 52 -6.47 -0.60 -5.46
N PHE A 53 -7.54 -0.03 -6.02
CA PHE A 53 -8.92 -0.27 -5.65
C PHE A 53 -9.53 -1.40 -6.50
N GLY A 54 -9.51 -2.61 -5.97
CA GLY A 54 -10.07 -3.79 -6.62
C GLY A 54 -9.18 -5.00 -6.43
N MET A 55 -9.50 -6.07 -7.13
CA MET A 55 -8.71 -7.29 -7.17
C MET A 55 -8.74 -7.86 -8.57
N ASN A 56 -7.59 -8.36 -9.01
CA ASN A 56 -7.41 -9.17 -10.21
C ASN A 56 -6.33 -10.23 -9.89
N PRO A 57 -6.05 -11.20 -10.78
CA PRO A 57 -5.05 -12.23 -10.51
C PRO A 57 -3.65 -11.68 -10.20
N ASP A 58 -3.22 -10.62 -10.88
CA ASP A 58 -1.89 -10.03 -10.69
C ASP A 58 -1.75 -9.37 -9.31
N LEU A 59 -2.80 -8.70 -8.84
CA LEU A 59 -2.85 -8.05 -7.53
C LEU A 59 -2.79 -9.02 -6.36
N TYR A 60 -3.07 -10.30 -6.58
CA TYR A 60 -2.82 -11.31 -5.56
C TYR A 60 -1.34 -11.35 -5.17
N TYR A 61 -0.44 -11.21 -6.14
CA TYR A 61 1.02 -11.23 -5.93
C TYR A 61 1.61 -9.84 -5.75
N MET A 62 1.05 -8.82 -6.40
CA MET A 62 1.53 -7.43 -6.32
C MET A 62 0.98 -6.66 -5.09
N GLY A 63 -0.17 -7.08 -4.56
CA GLY A 63 -0.85 -6.42 -3.45
C GLY A 63 -1.62 -5.15 -3.82
N ASN A 64 -2.55 -4.76 -2.96
CA ASN A 64 -3.32 -3.53 -3.09
C ASN A 64 -2.53 -2.29 -2.69
N ILE A 65 -1.56 -2.42 -1.79
CA ILE A 65 -0.84 -1.27 -1.20
C ILE A 65 0.65 -1.38 -1.52
N GLY A 66 1.20 -0.30 -2.08
CA GLY A 66 2.64 -0.07 -2.21
C GLY A 66 3.09 1.07 -1.30
N TYR A 67 4.33 1.00 -0.81
CA TYR A 67 4.97 2.10 -0.09
C TYR A 67 6.48 2.11 -0.26
N ALA A 68 7.05 3.32 -0.18
CA ALA A 68 8.48 3.54 -0.12
C ALA A 68 8.78 4.72 0.82
N ILE A 69 9.59 4.47 1.85
CA ILE A 69 10.09 5.52 2.74
C ILE A 69 11.49 5.93 2.28
N TYR A 70 11.70 7.23 2.11
CA TYR A 70 13.00 7.74 1.66
C TYR A 70 14.07 7.45 2.71
N PRO A 71 15.32 7.14 2.29
CA PRO A 71 16.35 6.63 3.19
C PRO A 71 16.54 7.40 4.50
N PRO A 72 16.54 8.75 4.53
CA PRO A 72 16.72 9.52 5.77
C PRO A 72 15.61 9.36 6.81
N TYR A 73 14.44 8.83 6.42
CA TYR A 73 13.25 8.75 7.29
C TYR A 73 12.85 7.31 7.63
N ARG A 74 13.66 6.32 7.25
CA ARG A 74 13.44 4.92 7.59
C ARG A 74 13.61 4.68 9.10
N GLY A 75 13.09 3.56 9.60
CA GLY A 75 13.14 3.21 11.03
C GLY A 75 12.11 3.92 11.91
N GLN A 76 11.39 4.92 11.41
CA GLN A 76 10.42 5.73 12.16
C GLN A 76 8.97 5.23 12.05
N ARG A 77 8.77 4.01 11.51
CA ARG A 77 7.46 3.34 11.33
C ARG A 77 6.48 4.06 10.39
N TYR A 78 6.94 5.02 9.59
CA TYR A 78 6.08 5.75 8.64
C TYR A 78 5.36 4.84 7.64
N ALA A 79 5.99 3.75 7.19
CA ALA A 79 5.34 2.79 6.30
C ALA A 79 4.10 2.14 6.94
N ALA A 80 4.18 1.72 8.20
CA ALA A 80 3.06 1.11 8.93
C ALA A 80 1.95 2.13 9.21
N LYS A 81 2.31 3.37 9.56
CA LYS A 81 1.35 4.47 9.74
C LYS A 81 0.62 4.79 8.44
N ALA A 82 1.35 4.96 7.34
CA ALA A 82 0.77 5.23 6.03
C ALA A 82 -0.15 4.08 5.58
N THR A 83 0.25 2.84 5.82
CA THR A 83 -0.57 1.66 5.53
C THR A 83 -1.91 1.68 6.29
N LYS A 84 -1.90 2.04 7.58
CA LYS A 84 -3.13 2.18 8.37
C LYS A 84 -4.05 3.28 7.82
N LEU A 85 -3.49 4.41 7.42
CA LEU A 85 -4.25 5.50 6.79
C LEU A 85 -4.83 5.07 5.42
N LEU A 86 -4.11 4.25 4.65
CA LEU A 86 -4.64 3.67 3.41
C LEU A 86 -5.81 2.71 3.68
N PHE A 87 -5.87 2.02 4.83
CA PHE A 87 -7.05 1.22 5.19
C PHE A 87 -8.30 2.09 5.39
N GLU A 88 -8.16 3.29 5.92
CA GLU A 88 -9.30 4.24 6.03
C GLU A 88 -9.79 4.68 4.66
N ILE A 89 -8.86 4.92 3.74
CA ILE A 89 -9.16 5.23 2.34
C ILE A 89 -9.85 4.03 1.67
N ALA A 90 -9.37 2.81 1.89
CA ALA A 90 -9.98 1.58 1.38
C ALA A 90 -11.41 1.40 1.89
N ARG A 91 -11.64 1.57 3.21
CA ARG A 91 -12.98 1.55 3.84
C ARG A 91 -13.91 2.58 3.23
N ALA A 92 -13.44 3.82 3.03
CA ALA A 92 -14.23 4.88 2.40
C ALA A 92 -14.60 4.55 0.94
N ASN A 93 -13.82 3.69 0.27
CA ASN A 93 -14.11 3.17 -1.06
C ASN A 93 -14.82 1.80 -1.03
N LYS A 94 -15.41 1.43 0.11
CA LYS A 94 -16.23 0.21 0.30
C LYS A 94 -15.48 -1.11 0.09
N MET A 95 -14.15 -1.10 0.19
CA MET A 95 -13.36 -2.33 0.22
C MET A 95 -13.61 -3.07 1.53
N LYS A 96 -13.80 -4.38 1.48
CA LYS A 96 -14.01 -5.26 2.64
C LYS A 96 -12.71 -5.89 3.15
N GLU A 97 -11.72 -5.98 2.27
CA GLU A 97 -10.43 -6.60 2.55
C GLU A 97 -9.33 -5.89 1.75
N ILE A 98 -8.10 -5.95 2.25
CA ILE A 98 -6.88 -5.55 1.57
C ILE A 98 -5.88 -6.71 1.60
N ILE A 99 -5.23 -6.96 0.45
CA ILE A 99 -4.01 -7.77 0.36
C ILE A 99 -2.81 -6.84 0.31
N ILE A 100 -1.79 -7.13 1.11
CA ILE A 100 -0.46 -6.51 1.02
C ILE A 100 0.55 -7.63 0.82
N THR A 101 1.49 -7.45 -0.08
CA THR A 101 2.53 -8.45 -0.33
C THR A 101 3.91 -7.87 -0.13
N CYS A 102 4.86 -8.75 0.18
CA CYS A 102 6.28 -8.43 0.20
C CYS A 102 7.10 -9.71 -0.01
N ASN A 103 8.35 -9.58 -0.41
CA ASN A 103 9.24 -10.73 -0.54
C ASN A 103 9.53 -11.32 0.85
N PRO A 104 9.68 -12.65 1.00
CA PRO A 104 9.87 -13.30 2.30
C PRO A 104 11.09 -12.82 3.09
N ASP A 105 12.14 -12.41 2.39
CA ASP A 105 13.39 -11.86 2.91
C ASP A 105 13.29 -10.36 3.25
N ASN A 106 12.21 -9.68 2.85
CA ASN A 106 11.95 -8.30 3.20
C ASN A 106 11.35 -8.19 4.61
N PHE A 107 12.16 -8.49 5.62
CA PHE A 107 11.77 -8.45 7.03
C PHE A 107 11.20 -7.10 7.47
N ALA A 108 11.68 -5.99 6.89
CA ALA A 108 11.18 -4.65 7.20
C ALA A 108 9.72 -4.45 6.74
N SER A 109 9.37 -4.94 5.54
CA SER A 109 8.01 -4.88 5.01
C SER A 109 7.07 -5.87 5.71
N ARG A 110 7.57 -7.06 6.08
CA ARG A 110 6.83 -8.02 6.92
C ARG A 110 6.45 -7.38 8.26
N ARG A 111 7.44 -6.76 8.92
CA ARG A 111 7.21 -6.05 10.19
C ARG A 111 6.24 -4.87 10.02
N THR A 112 6.29 -4.18 8.89
CA THR A 112 5.33 -3.13 8.55
C THR A 112 3.90 -3.69 8.48
N CYS A 113 3.68 -4.82 7.80
CA CYS A 113 2.37 -5.47 7.71
C CYS A 113 1.83 -5.89 9.08
N GLU A 114 2.68 -6.49 9.91
CA GLU A 114 2.33 -6.88 11.29
C GLU A 114 1.95 -5.66 12.14
N LEU A 115 2.76 -4.59 12.12
CA LEU A 115 2.48 -3.36 12.86
C LEU A 115 1.23 -2.62 12.36
N ALA A 116 0.91 -2.77 11.08
CA ALA A 116 -0.34 -2.29 10.48
C ALA A 116 -1.56 -3.10 10.94
N GLY A 117 -1.34 -4.29 11.51
CA GLY A 117 -2.40 -5.20 11.97
C GLY A 117 -2.94 -6.09 10.86
N CYS A 118 -2.13 -6.39 9.85
CA CYS A 118 -2.39 -7.45 8.88
C CYS A 118 -2.01 -8.81 9.44
N LEU A 119 -2.66 -9.86 8.94
CA LEU A 119 -2.36 -11.25 9.27
C LEU A 119 -1.64 -11.91 8.09
N LEU A 120 -0.56 -12.62 8.34
CA LEU A 120 0.09 -13.44 7.32
C LEU A 120 -0.86 -14.60 6.98
N LYS A 121 -1.30 -14.67 5.73
CA LYS A 121 -2.15 -15.74 5.22
C LYS A 121 -1.31 -16.93 4.78
N GLU A 122 -0.30 -16.68 3.94
CA GLU A 122 0.53 -17.70 3.32
C GLU A 122 1.80 -17.09 2.73
N ILE A 123 2.75 -17.96 2.37
CA ILE A 123 3.91 -17.63 1.53
C ILE A 123 3.78 -18.50 0.28
N VAL A 124 3.79 -17.87 -0.90
CA VAL A 124 3.56 -18.54 -2.18
C VAL A 124 4.67 -18.23 -3.16
N ASP A 125 4.92 -19.17 -4.07
CA ASP A 125 5.76 -18.91 -5.23
C ASP A 125 4.99 -18.10 -6.27
N VAL A 126 5.72 -17.20 -6.92
CA VAL A 126 5.21 -16.41 -8.04
C VAL A 126 5.19 -17.31 -9.29
N PRO A 127 4.09 -17.33 -10.05
CA PRO A 127 4.01 -18.13 -11.28
C PRO A 127 5.09 -17.74 -12.29
N ALA A 128 5.68 -18.72 -12.97
CA ALA A 128 6.82 -18.52 -13.89
C ALA A 128 6.59 -17.52 -15.04
N GLY A 129 5.33 -17.24 -15.41
CA GLY A 129 4.95 -16.26 -16.44
C GLY A 129 4.48 -14.91 -15.91
N HIS A 130 4.62 -14.65 -14.60
CA HIS A 130 4.20 -13.40 -13.99
C HIS A 130 5.32 -12.34 -14.10
N GLU A 131 4.97 -11.08 -14.33
CA GLU A 131 5.93 -9.95 -14.51
C GLU A 131 6.97 -9.86 -13.39
N LEU A 132 6.57 -10.19 -12.16
CA LEU A 132 7.43 -10.20 -10.98
C LEU A 132 8.66 -11.13 -11.10
N ILE A 133 8.61 -12.17 -11.95
CA ILE A 133 9.75 -13.03 -12.22
C ILE A 133 10.87 -12.26 -12.93
N GLU A 134 10.52 -11.35 -13.84
CA GLU A 134 11.47 -10.47 -14.52
C GLU A 134 12.12 -9.46 -13.57
N GLN A 135 11.49 -9.23 -12.41
CA GLN A 135 11.97 -8.37 -11.33
C GLN A 135 12.73 -9.15 -10.25
N GLU A 136 13.03 -10.42 -10.50
CA GLU A 136 13.71 -11.35 -9.55
C GLU A 136 12.92 -11.58 -8.25
N GLU A 137 11.59 -11.44 -8.31
CA GLU A 137 10.70 -11.67 -7.17
C GLU A 137 9.99 -13.02 -7.31
N TYR A 138 10.60 -14.06 -6.75
CA TYR A 138 10.17 -15.45 -6.96
C TYR A 138 9.12 -15.96 -5.97
N SER A 139 8.99 -15.33 -4.80
CA SER A 139 8.00 -15.72 -3.79
C SER A 139 7.45 -14.49 -3.07
N LYS A 140 6.23 -14.59 -2.55
CA LYS A 140 5.54 -13.51 -1.84
C LYS A 140 4.94 -13.98 -0.53
N CYS A 141 5.16 -13.23 0.54
CA CYS A 141 4.30 -13.26 1.71
C CYS A 141 2.99 -12.55 1.39
N ILE A 142 1.86 -13.24 1.56
CA ILE A 142 0.52 -12.70 1.36
C ILE A 142 -0.04 -12.30 2.73
N TYR A 143 -0.16 -11.01 2.98
CA TYR A 143 -0.80 -10.47 4.18
C TYR A 143 -2.22 -9.99 3.86
N VAL A 144 -3.17 -10.30 4.75
CA VAL A 144 -4.57 -9.88 4.62
C VAL A 144 -4.99 -8.95 5.75
N LYS A 145 -5.86 -7.99 5.43
CA LYS A 145 -6.53 -7.13 6.40
C LYS A 145 -8.02 -7.07 6.13
N SER A 146 -8.80 -7.63 7.04
CA SER A 146 -10.24 -7.37 7.10
C SER A 146 -10.50 -5.89 7.43
N LEU A 147 -11.41 -5.29 6.68
CA LEU A 147 -11.85 -3.89 6.81
C LEU A 147 -13.30 -3.75 7.28
N VAL A 148 -13.99 -4.87 7.50
CA VAL A 148 -15.36 -4.91 8.06
C VAL A 148 -15.38 -4.70 9.58
#